data_AF-U1HTW2-F1
#
_entry.id   AF-U1HTW2-F1
#
_cell.length_a   1.000
_cell.length_b   1.000
_cell.length_c   1.000
_cell.angle_alpha   90.00
_cell.angle_beta   90.00
_cell.angle_gamma   90.00
#
_symmetry.space_group_name_H-M   'P 1'
#
loop_
_entity.id
_entity.type
_entity.pdbx_description
1 polymer ?
#
loop_
_entity_poly.entity_id
_entity_poly.type
_entity_poly.pdbx_seq_one_letter_code
_entity_poly.pdbx_strand_id
1 'polypeptide(L)'
;MSGPSNVPPSFSDRVSGNGAQQLIPSRHPVPTQNPSSSTGLRLPSNKKTIYDRNLNRSRNAELGRASFAFLFMEMVIYAQNRVKGIQELEKRLNEQGHPLGLKLLDLLLYRSTPAGSSSSSSSAQATRPLRVLPLLTLLTTKLYPLLFSRPADSLEQSTTNPGEYMIIDNTPLTNQFISVPKDMSQLSCAAFVAGIIEGVCDGAGFESRVSSHNHATDVWPNRTVFLVKFEDHVLERERELERAGIK
;
A
#
# COMPACT_ATOMS: atom_id res chain seq x y z
N MET A 1 9.80 17.16 73.46
CA MET A 1 9.87 17.19 71.99
C MET A 1 8.60 17.87 71.50
N SER A 2 8.73 19.17 71.23
CA SER A 2 7.75 20.14 70.69
C SER A 2 7.19 19.64 69.35
N GLY A 3 5.95 19.83 68.87
CA GLY A 3 4.81 20.73 69.06
C GLY A 3 3.90 20.55 67.80
N PRO A 4 2.61 20.95 67.76
CA PRO A 4 1.68 20.64 66.65
C PRO A 4 1.48 21.80 65.65
N SER A 5 0.55 21.62 64.69
CA SER A 5 -0.02 22.59 63.69
C SER A 5 0.69 22.64 62.32
N ASN A 6 0.12 23.03 61.16
CA ASN A 6 -1.19 23.54 60.71
C ASN A 6 -1.15 23.46 59.15
N VAL A 7 -2.23 23.08 58.45
CA VAL A 7 -3.09 23.89 57.54
C VAL A 7 -2.42 24.49 56.26
N PRO A 8 -3.09 24.46 55.08
CA PRO A 8 -2.48 24.64 53.76
C PRO A 8 -2.40 26.12 53.33
N PRO A 9 -1.72 26.47 52.22
CA PRO A 9 -1.83 27.81 51.67
C PRO A 9 -2.97 27.91 50.64
N SER A 10 -3.75 28.95 50.87
CA SER A 10 -4.83 29.52 50.08
C SER A 10 -4.32 30.38 48.92
N PHE A 11 -5.24 30.62 47.99
CA PHE A 11 -5.27 31.75 47.07
C PHE A 11 -4.95 33.09 47.75
N SER A 12 -4.28 33.97 47.02
CA SER A 12 -4.34 35.43 47.20
C SER A 12 -4.17 36.15 45.86
N ASP A 13 -5.12 37.04 45.61
CA ASP A 13 -5.25 38.00 44.53
C ASP A 13 -4.08 38.97 44.37
N ARG A 14 -3.96 39.54 43.17
CA ARG A 14 -3.70 40.98 43.05
C ARG A 14 -4.42 41.62 41.86
N VAL A 15 -5.40 42.43 42.21
CA VAL A 15 -6.18 43.37 41.39
C VAL A 15 -5.40 44.69 41.19
N SER A 16 -5.52 45.32 40.01
CA SER A 16 -5.80 46.76 39.78
C SER A 16 -5.27 47.19 38.39
N GLY A 17 -6.00 47.93 37.55
CA GLY A 17 -7.32 48.53 37.72
C GLY A 17 -7.81 49.29 36.48
N ASN A 18 -9.14 49.50 36.50
CA ASN A 18 -9.97 50.63 36.04
C ASN A 18 -9.78 51.31 34.67
N GLY A 19 -10.92 51.41 33.96
CA GLY A 19 -11.20 52.42 32.94
C GLY A 19 -12.51 52.16 32.17
N ALA A 20 -13.61 52.77 32.61
CA ALA A 20 -14.99 52.46 32.24
C ALA A 20 -15.50 53.07 30.90
N GLN A 21 -16.49 52.36 30.32
CA GLN A 21 -17.70 52.80 29.59
C GLN A 21 -17.64 53.71 28.35
N GLN A 22 -18.24 53.23 27.23
CA GLN A 22 -19.43 53.89 26.63
C GLN A 22 -20.19 53.02 25.60
N LEU A 23 -21.51 53.26 25.54
CA LEU A 23 -22.58 52.52 24.87
C LEU A 23 -23.00 53.17 23.51
N ILE A 24 -23.13 52.34 22.45
CA ILE A 24 -23.99 52.33 21.20
C ILE A 24 -24.38 53.66 20.48
N PRO A 25 -24.49 53.71 19.11
CA PRO A 25 -25.63 53.12 18.38
C PRO A 25 -25.33 52.50 16.99
N SER A 26 -26.29 51.69 16.53
CA SER A 26 -26.37 50.93 15.28
C SER A 26 -26.25 51.75 13.98
N ARG A 27 -25.45 51.26 13.01
CA ARG A 27 -25.63 51.52 11.57
C ARG A 27 -25.20 50.30 10.74
N HIS A 28 -26.13 49.71 10.01
CA HIS A 28 -25.88 48.71 8.98
C HIS A 28 -25.17 49.32 7.76
N PRO A 29 -24.08 48.74 7.25
CA PRO A 29 -23.64 48.97 5.88
C PRO A 29 -24.28 47.95 4.93
N VAL A 30 -24.93 48.49 3.91
CA VAL A 30 -25.48 47.81 2.73
C VAL A 30 -24.42 46.90 2.07
N PRO A 31 -24.78 45.70 1.58
CA PRO A 31 -23.83 44.82 0.88
C PRO A 31 -23.40 45.49 -0.43
N THR A 32 -22.12 45.77 -0.55
CA THR A 32 -21.51 46.16 -1.83
C THR A 32 -21.53 44.93 -2.73
N GLN A 33 -22.29 45.01 -3.82
CA GLN A 33 -22.33 44.00 -4.88
C GLN A 33 -20.93 43.82 -5.46
N ASN A 34 -20.30 42.68 -5.24
CA ASN A 34 -19.18 42.23 -6.07
C ASN A 34 -19.74 41.81 -7.43
N PRO A 35 -19.17 42.27 -8.55
CA PRO A 35 -19.66 41.89 -9.86
C PRO A 35 -19.47 40.38 -10.09
N SER A 36 -20.55 39.81 -10.59
CA SER A 36 -20.75 38.52 -11.21
C SER A 36 -19.53 37.90 -11.91
N SER A 37 -19.28 36.64 -11.55
CA SER A 37 -18.95 35.52 -12.44
C SER A 37 -17.85 35.73 -13.50
N SER A 38 -16.63 35.35 -13.14
CA SER A 38 -15.77 34.59 -14.05
C SER A 38 -15.69 33.16 -13.54
N THR A 39 -16.47 32.26 -14.15
CA THR A 39 -16.33 30.80 -14.04
C THR A 39 -15.06 30.37 -14.80
N GLY A 40 -13.92 30.91 -14.40
CA GLY A 40 -12.60 30.52 -14.86
C GLY A 40 -12.01 29.49 -13.90
N LEU A 41 -11.12 28.65 -14.42
CA LEU A 41 -10.32 27.71 -13.65
C LEU A 41 -9.65 28.46 -12.47
N ARG A 42 -10.14 28.24 -11.25
CA ARG A 42 -9.61 28.87 -10.04
C ARG A 42 -8.18 28.35 -9.81
N LEU A 43 -7.19 29.11 -10.24
CA LEU A 43 -5.80 28.86 -9.88
C LEU A 43 -5.62 29.17 -8.38
N PRO A 44 -4.99 28.27 -7.60
CA PRO A 44 -4.75 28.53 -6.19
C PRO A 44 -3.92 29.81 -6.02
N SER A 45 -4.38 30.72 -5.16
CA SER A 45 -3.69 31.97 -4.79
C SER A 45 -2.29 31.73 -4.19
N ASN A 46 -2.05 30.50 -3.70
CA ASN A 46 -0.73 30.03 -3.32
C ASN A 46 0.02 29.63 -4.58
N LYS A 47 1.08 30.37 -4.95
CA LYS A 47 1.96 30.13 -6.12
C LYS A 47 2.54 28.70 -6.23
N LYS A 48 2.32 27.86 -5.21
CA LYS A 48 2.67 26.45 -5.19
C LYS A 48 1.60 25.63 -5.90
N THR A 49 1.92 25.21 -7.11
CA THR A 49 1.13 24.28 -7.91
C THR A 49 1.30 22.85 -7.42
N ILE A 50 0.54 21.91 -7.99
CA ILE A 50 0.73 20.47 -7.72
C ILE A 50 2.12 19.98 -8.13
N TYR A 51 2.77 20.65 -9.07
CA TYR A 51 4.11 20.33 -9.56
C TYR A 51 5.21 20.73 -8.57
N ASP A 52 4.93 21.72 -7.71
CA ASP A 52 5.85 22.15 -6.65
C ASP A 52 5.81 21.24 -5.40
N ARG A 53 4.91 20.23 -5.38
CA ARG A 53 4.81 19.27 -4.29
C ARG A 53 5.68 18.06 -4.58
N ASN A 54 6.45 17.64 -3.57
CA ASN A 54 7.20 16.40 -3.62
C ASN A 54 6.24 15.22 -3.87
N LEU A 55 6.50 14.45 -4.93
CA LEU A 55 5.76 13.23 -5.32
C LEU A 55 5.70 12.19 -4.19
N ASN A 56 6.68 12.18 -3.28
CA ASN A 56 6.71 11.29 -2.12
C ASN A 56 5.92 11.80 -0.91
N ARG A 57 5.26 12.96 -1.00
CA ARG A 57 4.47 13.50 0.12
C ARG A 57 3.37 12.55 0.59
N SER A 58 2.71 11.84 -0.34
CA SER A 58 1.66 10.87 -0.04
C SER A 58 2.19 9.46 0.21
N ARG A 59 3.52 9.24 0.28
CA ARG A 59 4.11 7.91 0.43
C ARG A 59 3.56 7.16 1.65
N ASN A 60 3.34 7.88 2.74
CA ASN A 60 2.86 7.33 4.00
C ASN A 60 1.40 7.73 4.28
N ALA A 61 0.65 8.13 3.24
CA ALA A 61 -0.76 8.44 3.41
C ALA A 61 -1.53 7.12 3.58
N GLU A 62 -1.98 6.86 4.80
CA GLU A 62 -2.78 5.66 5.11
C GLU A 62 -4.27 5.96 4.95
N LEU A 63 -5.00 4.98 4.45
CA LEU A 63 -6.46 4.97 4.38
C LEU A 63 -7.00 3.95 5.38
N GLY A 64 -8.24 4.15 5.83
CA GLY A 64 -8.89 3.17 6.70
C GLY A 64 -9.02 1.82 6.01
N ARG A 65 -8.64 0.73 6.70
CA ARG A 65 -8.77 -0.65 6.19
C ARG A 65 -10.20 -1.00 5.75
N ALA A 66 -11.19 -0.42 6.43
CA ALA A 66 -12.61 -0.58 6.07
C ALA A 66 -12.93 -0.05 4.67
N SER A 67 -12.30 1.05 4.22
CA SER A 67 -12.54 1.60 2.88
C SER A 67 -12.05 0.65 1.79
N PHE A 68 -10.88 0.04 2.00
CA PHE A 68 -10.39 -1.03 1.12
C PHE A 68 -11.32 -2.24 1.16
N ALA A 69 -11.74 -2.68 2.36
CA ALA A 69 -12.62 -3.83 2.52
C ALA A 69 -13.94 -3.68 1.76
N PHE A 70 -14.64 -2.55 1.88
CA PHE A 70 -15.91 -2.33 1.18
C PHE A 70 -15.74 -2.28 -0.34
N LEU A 71 -14.70 -1.59 -0.83
CA LEU A 71 -14.42 -1.55 -2.26
C LEU A 71 -14.07 -2.94 -2.80
N PHE A 72 -13.19 -3.65 -2.11
CA PHE A 72 -12.73 -4.97 -2.51
C PHE A 72 -13.87 -6.01 -2.47
N MET A 73 -14.74 -5.95 -1.46
CA MET A 73 -15.90 -6.83 -1.38
C MET A 73 -16.83 -6.64 -2.57
N GLU A 74 -17.11 -5.39 -2.95
CA GLU A 74 -17.92 -5.11 -4.14
C GLU A 74 -17.24 -5.56 -5.43
N MET A 75 -15.91 -5.43 -5.55
CA MET A 75 -15.16 -5.99 -6.69
C MET A 75 -15.32 -7.51 -6.80
N VAL A 76 -15.26 -8.23 -5.67
CA VAL A 76 -15.44 -9.68 -5.62
C VAL A 76 -16.87 -10.06 -5.99
N ILE A 77 -17.88 -9.40 -5.43
CA ILE A 77 -19.30 -9.64 -5.74
C ILE A 77 -19.58 -9.37 -7.22
N TYR A 78 -19.08 -8.24 -7.75
CA TYR A 78 -19.21 -7.89 -9.16
C TYR A 78 -18.60 -8.95 -10.08
N ALA A 79 -17.42 -9.48 -9.72
CA ALA A 79 -16.77 -10.54 -10.47
C ALA A 79 -17.56 -11.87 -10.37
N GLN A 80 -18.01 -12.25 -9.17
CA GLN A 80 -18.77 -13.47 -8.91
C GLN A 80 -20.05 -13.53 -9.76
N ASN A 81 -20.78 -12.41 -9.86
CA ASN A 81 -22.03 -12.33 -10.64
C ASN A 81 -21.84 -12.51 -12.16
N ARG A 82 -20.60 -12.47 -12.66
CA ARG A 82 -20.27 -12.52 -14.09
C ARG A 82 -19.50 -13.78 -14.48
N VAL A 83 -19.42 -14.73 -13.58
CA VAL A 83 -18.52 -15.88 -13.66
C VAL A 83 -19.28 -17.15 -13.27
N LYS A 84 -18.94 -18.28 -13.89
CA LYS A 84 -19.67 -19.54 -13.68
C LYS A 84 -18.98 -20.51 -12.72
N GLY A 85 -17.70 -20.27 -12.39
CA GLY A 85 -16.91 -21.16 -11.53
C GLY A 85 -15.81 -20.45 -10.74
N ILE A 86 -15.31 -21.13 -9.71
CA ILE A 86 -14.29 -20.61 -8.78
C ILE A 86 -13.00 -20.25 -9.52
N GLN A 87 -12.54 -21.10 -10.44
CA GLN A 87 -11.28 -20.89 -11.18
C GLN A 87 -11.36 -19.66 -12.09
N GLU A 88 -12.52 -19.44 -12.72
CA GLU A 88 -12.73 -18.25 -13.55
C GLU A 88 -12.82 -16.98 -12.68
N LEU A 89 -13.31 -17.10 -11.44
CA LEU A 89 -13.38 -15.98 -10.50
C LEU A 89 -11.98 -15.60 -10.03
N GLU A 90 -11.17 -16.58 -9.63
CA GLU A 90 -9.76 -16.37 -9.27
C GLU A 90 -8.97 -15.76 -10.43
N LYS A 91 -9.16 -16.28 -11.64
CA LYS A 91 -8.54 -15.73 -12.85
C LYS A 91 -8.91 -14.25 -13.04
N ARG A 92 -10.19 -13.91 -12.93
CA ARG A 92 -10.68 -12.54 -13.11
C ARG A 92 -10.17 -11.59 -12.02
N LEU A 93 -10.05 -12.07 -10.78
CA LEU A 93 -9.45 -11.29 -9.68
C LEU A 93 -7.95 -11.07 -9.91
N ASN A 94 -7.21 -12.10 -10.37
CA ASN A 94 -5.80 -11.96 -10.74
C ASN A 94 -5.62 -10.93 -11.86
N GLU A 95 -6.43 -10.99 -12.93
CA GLU A 95 -6.40 -10.01 -14.03
C GLU A 95 -6.66 -8.56 -13.56
N GLN A 96 -7.47 -8.36 -12.51
CA GLN A 96 -7.69 -7.05 -11.92
C GLN A 96 -6.48 -6.54 -11.09
N GLY A 97 -5.73 -7.45 -10.47
CA GLY A 97 -4.53 -7.12 -9.70
C GLY A 97 -3.31 -6.82 -10.57
N HIS A 98 -3.16 -7.52 -11.70
CA HIS A 98 -2.04 -7.40 -12.63
C HIS A 98 -1.64 -5.97 -13.02
N PRO A 99 -2.56 -5.11 -13.52
CA PRO A 99 -2.19 -3.74 -13.90
C PRO A 99 -1.73 -2.89 -12.71
N LEU A 100 -2.18 -3.20 -11.49
CA LEU A 100 -1.68 -2.52 -10.29
C LEU A 100 -0.23 -2.91 -10.01
N GLY A 101 0.13 -4.19 -10.19
CA GLY A 101 1.50 -4.68 -10.08
C GLY A 101 2.47 -3.92 -11.01
N LEU A 102 2.11 -3.79 -12.28
CA LEU A 102 2.90 -3.04 -13.27
C LEU A 102 3.16 -1.60 -12.81
N LYS A 103 2.12 -0.90 -12.32
CA LYS A 103 2.25 0.49 -11.84
C LYS A 103 3.03 0.60 -10.54
N LEU A 104 2.90 -0.38 -9.65
CA LEU A 104 3.59 -0.40 -8.37
C LEU A 104 5.08 -0.62 -8.53
N LEU A 105 5.52 -1.41 -9.51
CA LEU A 105 6.95 -1.60 -9.80
C LEU A 105 7.64 -0.25 -10.09
N ASP A 106 7.08 0.57 -10.97
CA ASP A 106 7.64 1.88 -11.30
C ASP A 106 7.74 2.79 -10.06
N LEU A 107 6.69 2.77 -9.22
CA LEU A 107 6.68 3.54 -7.96
C LEU A 107 7.72 3.04 -6.95
N LEU A 108 7.91 1.72 -6.84
CA LEU A 108 8.92 1.11 -5.97
C LEU A 108 10.33 1.51 -6.40
N LEU A 109 10.62 1.39 -7.70
CA LEU A 109 11.91 1.77 -8.27
C LEU A 109 12.16 3.27 -8.09
N TYR A 110 11.18 4.13 -8.42
CA TYR A 110 11.30 5.57 -8.23
C TYR A 110 11.59 5.95 -6.77
N ARG A 111 10.86 5.36 -5.82
CA ARG A 111 11.04 5.64 -4.37
C ARG A 111 12.32 5.07 -3.79
N SER A 112 12.88 4.03 -4.40
CA SER A 112 14.17 3.46 -3.99
C SER A 112 15.36 4.35 -4.36
N THR A 113 15.19 5.27 -5.32
CA THR A 113 16.22 6.27 -5.67
C THR A 113 16.23 7.38 -4.63
N PRO A 114 17.33 7.62 -3.89
CA PRO A 114 17.39 8.73 -2.95
C PRO A 114 17.30 10.06 -3.70
N ALA A 115 16.25 10.83 -3.40
CA ALA A 115 16.02 12.16 -3.94
C ALA A 115 17.21 13.09 -3.58
N GLY A 116 18.05 13.42 -4.56
CA GLY A 116 19.24 14.26 -4.40
C GLY A 116 20.56 13.64 -4.87
N SER A 117 20.56 12.38 -5.31
CA SER A 117 21.74 11.73 -5.90
C SER A 117 21.92 12.10 -7.38
N SER A 118 22.15 13.39 -7.66
CA SER A 118 22.73 13.87 -8.93
C SER A 118 24.26 13.72 -8.97
N SER A 119 24.84 12.99 -8.01
CA SER A 119 26.26 12.67 -7.98
C SER A 119 26.56 11.48 -8.88
N SER A 120 27.31 11.74 -9.94
CA SER A 120 27.88 10.82 -10.93
C SER A 120 28.88 9.79 -10.36
N SER A 121 28.77 9.42 -9.09
CA SER A 121 29.71 8.54 -8.40
C SER A 121 28.97 7.64 -7.41
N SER A 122 29.03 6.33 -7.66
CA SER A 122 28.51 5.18 -6.90
C SER A 122 27.03 4.79 -7.13
N SER A 123 26.81 3.95 -8.14
CA SER A 123 26.02 2.68 -8.16
C SER A 123 24.66 2.51 -7.44
N ALA A 124 24.09 3.51 -6.79
CA ALA A 124 22.78 3.44 -6.12
C ALA A 124 21.64 3.95 -7.03
N GLN A 125 21.72 3.60 -8.31
CA GLN A 125 20.61 3.73 -9.26
C GLN A 125 19.48 2.80 -8.77
N ALA A 126 18.20 3.11 -9.03
CA ALA A 126 17.12 2.13 -8.81
C ALA A 126 17.37 0.91 -9.68
N THR A 127 18.13 -0.05 -9.15
CA THR A 127 18.54 -1.24 -9.88
C THR A 127 17.33 -2.14 -9.96
N ARG A 128 16.67 -2.07 -11.12
CA ARG A 128 15.74 -3.11 -11.57
C ARG A 128 16.39 -4.47 -11.26
N PRO A 129 15.70 -5.37 -10.54
CA PRO A 129 16.28 -6.67 -10.21
C PRO A 129 16.67 -7.39 -11.49
N LEU A 130 17.88 -7.97 -11.50
CA LEU A 130 18.43 -8.69 -12.67
C LEU A 130 18.41 -10.21 -12.49
N ARG A 131 18.21 -10.66 -11.24
CA ARG A 131 18.20 -12.05 -10.80
C ARG A 131 16.89 -12.36 -10.07
N VAL A 132 16.49 -13.63 -10.04
CA VAL A 132 15.24 -14.09 -9.43
C VAL A 132 15.17 -13.83 -7.91
N LEU A 133 16.21 -14.17 -7.14
CA LEU A 133 16.20 -13.97 -5.69
C LEU A 133 16.08 -12.49 -5.25
N PRO A 134 16.80 -11.53 -5.85
CA PRO A 134 16.57 -10.11 -5.64
C PRO A 134 15.14 -9.64 -5.96
N LEU A 135 14.52 -10.18 -7.02
CA LEU A 135 13.11 -9.89 -7.33
C LEU A 135 12.20 -10.39 -6.20
N LEU A 136 12.35 -11.64 -5.78
CA LEU A 136 11.55 -12.22 -4.69
C LEU A 136 11.75 -11.45 -3.37
N THR A 137 12.97 -10.98 -3.11
CA THR A 137 13.27 -10.13 -1.96
C THR A 137 12.60 -8.77 -2.07
N LEU A 138 12.55 -8.16 -3.27
CA LEU A 138 11.81 -6.92 -3.52
C LEU A 138 10.32 -7.10 -3.22
N LEU A 139 9.73 -8.23 -3.65
CA LEU A 139 8.33 -8.55 -3.40
C LEU A 139 8.03 -8.63 -1.89
N THR A 140 8.82 -9.41 -1.15
CA THR A 140 8.54 -9.66 0.29
C THR A 140 8.91 -8.48 1.20
N THR A 141 9.92 -7.67 0.85
CA THR A 141 10.45 -6.62 1.73
C THR A 141 10.07 -5.20 1.33
N LYS A 142 9.63 -4.95 0.09
CA LYS A 142 9.26 -3.62 -0.40
C LYS A 142 7.82 -3.54 -0.88
N LEU A 143 7.38 -4.50 -1.71
CA LEU A 143 5.99 -4.52 -2.18
C LEU A 143 5.02 -4.84 -1.04
N TYR A 144 5.29 -5.90 -0.26
CA TYR A 144 4.42 -6.30 0.85
C TYR A 144 4.21 -5.18 1.89
N PRO A 145 5.25 -4.50 2.40
CA PRO A 145 5.05 -3.38 3.32
C PRO A 145 4.31 -2.20 2.69
N LEU A 146 4.44 -2.00 1.38
CA LEU A 146 3.68 -0.96 0.67
C LEU A 146 2.17 -1.28 0.62
N LEU A 147 1.81 -2.56 0.48
CA LEU A 147 0.42 -3.01 0.39
C LEU A 147 -0.24 -3.20 1.77
N PHE A 148 0.50 -3.76 2.74
CA PHE A 148 -0.06 -4.30 3.97
C PHE A 148 0.58 -3.75 5.25
N SER A 149 1.53 -2.81 5.13
CA SER A 149 2.29 -2.24 6.26
C SER A 149 3.06 -3.28 7.08
N ARG A 150 3.37 -4.45 6.49
CA ARG A 150 4.21 -5.51 7.06
C ARG A 150 4.93 -6.28 5.96
N PRO A 151 6.08 -6.90 6.23
CA PRO A 151 6.70 -7.83 5.29
C PRO A 151 5.86 -9.10 5.11
N ALA A 152 6.16 -9.87 4.07
CA ALA A 152 5.66 -11.24 3.95
C ALA A 152 6.20 -12.11 5.10
N ASP A 153 5.47 -13.14 5.49
CA ASP A 153 5.82 -13.98 6.64
C ASP A 153 6.97 -14.95 6.33
N SER A 154 6.98 -15.52 5.13
CA SER A 154 8.05 -16.42 4.67
C SER A 154 8.19 -16.42 3.15
N LEU A 155 9.39 -16.79 2.68
CA LEU A 155 9.73 -17.05 1.29
C LEU A 155 10.43 -18.40 1.22
N GLU A 156 9.86 -19.33 0.47
CA GLU A 156 10.37 -20.69 0.32
C GLU A 156 10.55 -21.01 -1.17
N GLN A 157 11.50 -21.88 -1.50
CA GLN A 157 11.62 -22.46 -2.83
C GLN A 157 11.00 -23.86 -2.80
N SER A 158 10.30 -24.23 -3.87
CA SER A 158 9.76 -25.59 -4.01
C SER A 158 10.90 -26.60 -4.01
N THR A 159 10.74 -27.67 -3.24
CA THR A 159 11.71 -28.77 -3.16
C THR A 159 11.66 -29.67 -4.39
N THR A 160 10.54 -29.66 -5.11
CA THR A 160 10.30 -30.51 -6.28
C THR A 160 10.67 -29.80 -7.57
N ASN A 161 10.41 -28.49 -7.66
CA ASN A 161 10.59 -27.70 -8.88
C ASN A 161 11.45 -26.45 -8.59
N PRO A 162 12.66 -26.34 -9.15
CA PRO A 162 13.55 -25.21 -8.84
C PRO A 162 13.02 -23.86 -9.35
N GLY A 163 12.11 -23.86 -10.32
CA GLY A 163 11.47 -22.64 -10.86
C GLY A 163 10.21 -22.18 -10.11
N GLU A 164 9.84 -22.88 -9.04
CA GLU A 164 8.67 -22.56 -8.24
C GLU A 164 9.10 -22.00 -6.87
N TYR A 165 8.52 -20.85 -6.53
CA TYR A 165 8.76 -20.17 -5.26
C TYR A 165 7.42 -19.92 -4.56
N MET A 166 7.45 -19.88 -3.24
CA MET A 166 6.27 -19.76 -2.40
C MET A 166 6.44 -18.57 -1.47
N ILE A 167 5.59 -17.55 -1.64
CA ILE A 167 5.47 -16.45 -0.68
C ILE A 167 4.33 -16.78 0.25
N ILE A 168 4.58 -16.77 1.56
CA ILE A 168 3.59 -17.15 2.57
C ILE A 168 3.07 -15.90 3.27
N ASP A 169 1.75 -15.84 3.40
CA ASP A 169 1.04 -14.86 4.21
C ASP A 169 0.13 -15.56 5.21
N ASN A 170 0.43 -15.40 6.51
CA ASN A 170 -0.34 -16.01 7.58
C ASN A 170 -1.66 -15.27 7.87
N THR A 171 -1.73 -13.98 7.53
CA THR A 171 -2.86 -13.10 7.85
C THR A 171 -3.23 -12.19 6.66
N PRO A 172 -3.60 -12.77 5.51
CA PRO A 172 -3.87 -12.00 4.30
C PRO A 172 -5.06 -11.06 4.48
N LEU A 173 -4.85 -9.78 4.16
CA LEU A 173 -5.83 -8.72 4.34
C LEU A 173 -7.12 -8.99 3.53
N THR A 174 -6.98 -9.64 2.37
CA THR A 174 -8.09 -10.01 1.50
C THR A 174 -9.05 -10.99 2.16
N ASN A 175 -8.56 -11.91 2.99
CA ASN A 175 -9.39 -12.95 3.61
C ASN A 175 -9.98 -12.48 4.95
N GLN A 176 -9.42 -11.44 5.56
CA GLN A 176 -9.88 -10.91 6.84
C GLN A 176 -11.27 -10.27 6.76
N PHE A 177 -11.63 -9.68 5.62
CA PHE A 177 -12.84 -8.85 5.50
C PHE A 177 -13.93 -9.44 4.61
N ILE A 178 -13.70 -10.62 4.04
CA ILE A 178 -14.67 -11.31 3.20
C ILE A 178 -15.23 -12.51 3.94
N SER A 179 -16.56 -12.64 3.96
CA SER A 179 -17.21 -13.88 4.33
C SER A 179 -17.47 -14.66 3.05
N VAL A 180 -16.67 -15.70 2.81
CA VAL A 180 -16.88 -16.57 1.65
C VAL A 180 -18.10 -17.46 1.93
N PRO A 181 -19.11 -17.51 1.04
CA PRO A 181 -20.22 -18.45 1.18
C PRO A 181 -19.70 -19.89 1.34
N LYS A 182 -20.36 -20.71 2.14
CA LYS A 182 -19.90 -22.08 2.47
C LYS A 182 -19.65 -22.94 1.23
N ASP A 183 -20.39 -22.70 0.16
CA ASP A 183 -20.28 -23.42 -1.13
C ASP A 183 -19.03 -23.03 -1.94
N MET A 184 -18.28 -22.02 -1.49
CA MET A 184 -17.07 -21.49 -2.14
C MET A 184 -15.85 -21.50 -1.20
N SER A 185 -15.83 -22.33 -0.15
CA SER A 185 -14.75 -22.37 0.84
C SER A 185 -13.34 -22.61 0.29
N GLN A 186 -13.23 -23.16 -0.93
CA GLN A 186 -11.96 -23.34 -1.65
C GLN A 186 -11.47 -22.10 -2.41
N LEU A 187 -12.31 -21.07 -2.57
CA LEU A 187 -11.95 -19.82 -3.26
C LEU A 187 -10.86 -19.08 -2.49
N SER A 188 -9.80 -18.68 -3.19
CA SER A 188 -8.83 -17.75 -2.66
C SER A 188 -9.02 -16.36 -3.29
N CYS A 189 -9.67 -15.44 -2.56
CA CYS A 189 -9.76 -14.04 -3.00
C CYS A 189 -8.40 -13.32 -2.97
N ALA A 190 -7.41 -13.94 -2.34
CA ALA A 190 -6.01 -13.54 -2.46
C ALA A 190 -5.49 -13.66 -3.91
N ALA A 191 -6.25 -14.27 -4.84
CA ALA A 191 -5.94 -14.25 -6.27
C ALA A 191 -5.74 -12.83 -6.82
N PHE A 192 -6.43 -11.83 -6.24
CA PHE A 192 -6.17 -10.41 -6.54
C PHE A 192 -4.74 -9.99 -6.20
N VAL A 193 -4.23 -10.39 -5.03
CA VAL A 193 -2.84 -10.11 -4.61
C VAL A 193 -1.86 -10.92 -5.45
N ALA A 194 -2.20 -12.17 -5.81
CA ALA A 194 -1.42 -12.98 -6.74
C ALA A 194 -1.23 -12.25 -8.07
N GLY A 195 -2.30 -11.63 -8.60
CA GLY A 195 -2.22 -10.79 -9.80
C GLY A 195 -1.30 -9.59 -9.65
N ILE A 196 -1.31 -8.91 -8.49
CA ILE A 196 -0.36 -7.81 -8.22
C ILE A 196 1.09 -8.32 -8.28
N ILE A 197 1.36 -9.47 -7.67
CA ILE A 197 2.70 -10.08 -7.68
C ILE A 197 3.09 -10.46 -9.12
N GLU A 198 2.19 -11.10 -9.87
CA GLU A 198 2.35 -11.46 -11.29
C GLU A 198 2.72 -10.23 -12.12
N GLY A 199 1.97 -9.14 -11.98
CA GLY A 199 2.24 -7.89 -12.69
C GLY A 199 3.59 -7.25 -12.33
N VAL A 200 4.09 -7.41 -11.10
CA VAL A 200 5.43 -6.93 -10.73
C VAL A 200 6.52 -7.80 -11.36
N CYS A 201 6.36 -9.13 -11.35
CA CYS A 201 7.27 -10.05 -12.01
C CYS A 201 7.38 -9.78 -13.51
N ASP A 202 6.24 -9.68 -14.20
CA ASP A 202 6.17 -9.38 -15.63
C ASP A 202 6.76 -8.00 -15.94
N GLY A 203 6.39 -6.98 -15.16
CA GLY A 203 6.92 -5.62 -15.31
C GLY A 203 8.44 -5.55 -15.12
N ALA A 204 9.01 -6.45 -14.31
CA ALA A 204 10.45 -6.56 -14.07
C ALA A 204 11.17 -7.36 -15.17
N GLY A 205 10.45 -8.05 -16.05
CA GLY A 205 10.99 -8.92 -17.10
C GLY A 205 11.26 -10.35 -16.64
N PHE A 206 10.51 -10.83 -15.65
CA PHE A 206 10.53 -12.20 -15.15
C PHE A 206 9.13 -12.78 -15.30
N GLU A 207 8.74 -13.10 -16.53
CA GLU A 207 7.42 -13.64 -16.83
C GLU A 207 7.13 -14.86 -15.93
N SER A 208 5.97 -14.82 -15.28
CA SER A 208 5.61 -15.83 -14.28
C SER A 208 4.11 -16.01 -14.22
N ARG A 209 3.70 -17.19 -13.76
CA ARG A 209 2.32 -17.45 -13.36
C ARG A 209 2.24 -17.45 -11.84
N VAL A 210 1.33 -16.66 -11.29
CA VAL A 210 1.14 -16.60 -9.83
C VAL A 210 -0.27 -17.05 -9.44
N SER A 211 -0.34 -18.05 -8.58
CA SER A 211 -1.60 -18.55 -8.01
C SER A 211 -1.61 -18.43 -6.50
N SER A 212 -2.79 -18.27 -5.91
CA SER A 212 -3.00 -18.24 -4.47
C SER A 212 -3.70 -19.50 -4.00
N HIS A 213 -3.21 -20.09 -2.92
CA HIS A 213 -3.76 -21.30 -2.32
C HIS A 213 -4.00 -21.09 -0.83
N ASN A 214 -5.21 -21.38 -0.36
CA ASN A 214 -5.51 -21.37 1.07
C ASN A 214 -4.87 -22.61 1.69
N HIS A 215 -3.95 -22.42 2.63
CA HIS A 215 -3.20 -23.48 3.31
C HIS A 215 -3.31 -23.29 4.83
N ALA A 216 -4.54 -23.45 5.32
CA ALA A 216 -4.87 -23.29 6.74
C ALA A 216 -3.98 -24.17 7.63
N THR A 217 -3.60 -23.64 8.78
CA THR A 217 -2.97 -24.39 9.88
C THR A 217 -3.74 -24.13 11.18
N ASP A 218 -3.49 -24.94 12.21
CA ASP A 218 -4.15 -24.77 13.52
C ASP A 218 -3.92 -23.37 14.12
N VAL A 219 -2.75 -22.78 13.85
CA VAL A 219 -2.39 -21.44 14.31
C VAL A 219 -2.91 -20.36 13.37
N TRP A 220 -2.95 -20.63 12.06
CA TRP A 220 -3.28 -19.65 11.02
C TRP A 220 -4.37 -20.20 10.08
N PRO A 221 -5.66 -20.08 10.45
CA PRO A 221 -6.76 -20.67 9.68
C PRO A 221 -6.94 -20.02 8.29
N ASN A 222 -6.47 -18.78 8.12
CA ASN A 222 -6.56 -18.03 6.87
C ASN A 222 -5.23 -17.95 6.13
N ARG A 223 -4.23 -18.75 6.51
CA ARG A 223 -2.92 -18.76 5.86
C ARG A 223 -3.06 -19.00 4.37
N THR A 224 -2.40 -18.18 3.57
CA THR A 224 -2.38 -18.24 2.11
C THR A 224 -0.95 -18.36 1.62
N VAL A 225 -0.77 -19.22 0.61
CA VAL A 225 0.50 -19.41 -0.10
C VAL A 225 0.34 -18.89 -1.52
N PHE A 226 1.21 -17.99 -1.94
CA PHE A 226 1.32 -17.52 -3.30
C PHE A 226 2.42 -18.32 -4.00
N LEU A 227 2.01 -19.18 -4.92
CA LEU A 227 2.93 -19.96 -5.74
C LEU A 227 3.31 -19.12 -6.95
N VAL A 228 4.59 -18.76 -7.04
CA VAL A 228 5.20 -18.05 -8.16
C VAL A 228 5.94 -19.07 -9.02
N LYS A 229 5.44 -19.31 -10.22
CA LYS A 229 6.07 -20.22 -11.18
C LYS A 229 6.65 -19.40 -12.33
N PHE A 230 7.96 -19.33 -12.43
CA PHE A 230 8.63 -18.64 -13.53
C PHE A 230 8.59 -19.47 -14.82
N GLU A 231 8.50 -18.79 -15.95
CA GLU A 231 8.57 -19.41 -17.27
C GLU A 231 9.97 -19.95 -17.56
N ASP A 232 10.06 -20.99 -18.39
CA ASP A 232 11.32 -21.73 -18.64
C ASP A 232 12.45 -20.81 -19.16
N HIS A 233 12.12 -19.84 -20.00
CA HIS A 233 13.09 -18.89 -20.56
C HIS A 233 13.70 -17.96 -19.49
N VAL A 234 12.96 -17.66 -18.40
CA VAL A 234 13.47 -16.88 -17.28
C VAL A 234 14.51 -17.69 -16.51
N LEU A 235 14.25 -18.99 -16.31
CA LEU A 235 15.16 -19.90 -15.63
C LEU A 235 16.42 -20.19 -16.46
N GLU A 236 16.27 -20.26 -17.78
CA GLU A 236 17.42 -20.37 -18.69
C GLU A 236 18.33 -19.15 -18.57
N ARG A 237 17.76 -17.94 -18.66
CA ARG A 237 18.49 -16.69 -18.45
C ARG A 237 19.17 -16.64 -17.07
N GLU A 238 18.47 -17.04 -16.01
CA GLU A 238 19.02 -17.07 -14.65
C GLU A 238 20.26 -17.97 -14.56
N ARG A 239 20.23 -19.13 -15.22
CA ARG A 239 21.36 -20.08 -15.29
C ARG A 239 22.54 -19.52 -16.08
N GLU A 240 22.27 -18.79 -17.17
CA GLU A 240 23.32 -18.12 -17.96
C GLU A 240 24.01 -17.01 -17.17
N LEU A 241 23.23 -16.19 -16.46
CA LEU A 241 23.75 -15.13 -15.60
C LEU A 241 24.59 -15.70 -14.45
N GLU A 242 24.16 -16.82 -13.86
CA GLU A 242 24.93 -17.56 -12.86
C GLU A 242 26.26 -18.07 -13.42
N ARG A 243 26.25 -18.69 -14.61
CA ARG A 243 27.48 -19.17 -15.28
C ARG A 243 28.43 -18.02 -15.62
N ALA A 244 27.89 -16.85 -15.97
CA ALA A 244 28.67 -15.65 -16.24
C ALA A 244 29.21 -14.95 -14.97
N GLY A 245 28.84 -15.44 -13.78
CA GLY A 245 29.24 -14.83 -12.51
C GLY A 245 28.61 -13.47 -12.23
N ILE A 246 27.54 -13.11 -12.95
CA ILE A 246 26.82 -11.85 -12.79
C ILE A 246 25.93 -11.99 -11.56
N LYS A 247 26.34 -11.38 -10.45
CA LYS A 247 25.60 -11.37 -9.19
C LYS A 247 24.42 -10.40 -9.22
#